data_AF-T0Z6C6-F1
#
_entry.id   AF-T0Z6C6-F1
#
_cell.length_a   1.000
_cell.length_b   1.000
_cell.length_c   1.000
_cell.angle_alpha   90.00
_cell.angle_beta   90.00
_cell.angle_gamma   90.00
#
_symmetry.space_group_name_H-M   'P 1'
#
loop_
_entity.id
_entity.type
_entity.pdbx_description
1 polymer ?
#
loop_
_entity_poly.entity_id
_entity_poly.type
_entity_poly.pdbx_seq_one_letter_code
_entity_poly.pdbx_strand_id
1 'polypeptide(L)'
;GVMIGRASFGQPWLFRAIDSFLETRADERLARAELRDIILAHLDSLYGFYGEETGVRIARKHIGWYCERCLPDPQPVRAELMSARSTALQLAGVRRHFDAWVGPDGGKAAPGNPARIECRAGIARQDARSGGFAGHDTGAVRAA
;
A
#
# COMPACT_ATOMS: atom_id res chain seq x y z
N GLY A 1 -8.74 19.43 -5.92
CA GLY A 1 -7.94 18.19 -5.98
C GLY A 1 -7.54 17.75 -4.59
N VAL A 2 -7.13 16.50 -4.43
CA VAL A 2 -6.61 15.94 -3.16
C VAL A 2 -5.15 15.55 -3.36
N MET A 3 -4.31 15.77 -2.36
CA MET A 3 -2.91 15.34 -2.38
C MET A 3 -2.76 14.01 -1.65
N ILE A 4 -2.11 13.04 -2.30
CA ILE A 4 -1.82 11.72 -1.73
C ILE A 4 -0.31 11.60 -1.52
N GLY A 5 0.11 11.62 -0.25
CA GLY A 5 1.52 11.47 0.11
C GLY A 5 1.89 10.00 0.37
N ARG A 6 1.98 9.64 1.65
CA ARG A 6 2.49 8.34 2.13
C ARG A 6 1.74 7.12 1.57
N ALA A 7 0.45 7.26 1.27
CA ALA A 7 -0.30 6.16 0.71
C ALA A 7 0.22 5.75 -0.68
N SER A 8 0.87 6.63 -1.45
CA SER A 8 1.41 6.23 -2.77
C SER A 8 2.62 5.27 -2.69
N PHE A 9 3.28 5.18 -1.53
CA PHE A 9 4.49 4.36 -1.38
C PHE A 9 4.18 2.87 -1.50
N GLY A 10 4.89 2.18 -2.39
CA GLY A 10 4.73 0.73 -2.61
C GLY A 10 3.46 0.34 -3.38
N GLN A 11 2.70 1.30 -3.92
CA GLN A 11 1.50 1.02 -4.72
C GLN A 11 1.29 2.07 -5.81
N PRO A 12 2.12 2.09 -6.87
CA PRO A 12 1.96 3.02 -7.99
C PRO A 12 0.57 2.91 -8.66
N TRP A 13 -0.08 1.73 -8.59
CA TRP A 13 -1.43 1.49 -9.09
C TRP A 13 -2.55 2.15 -8.26
N LEU A 14 -2.24 2.74 -7.09
CA LEU A 14 -3.26 3.38 -6.24
C LEU A 14 -4.04 4.47 -6.99
N PHE A 15 -3.37 5.25 -7.84
CA PHE A 15 -4.04 6.32 -8.58
C PHE A 15 -5.08 5.78 -9.56
N ARG A 16 -4.76 4.69 -10.27
CA ARG A 16 -5.72 3.99 -11.14
C ARG A 16 -6.92 3.48 -10.34
N ALA A 17 -6.67 2.87 -9.17
CA ALA A 17 -7.76 2.37 -8.33
C ALA A 17 -8.68 3.50 -7.83
N ILE A 18 -8.12 4.66 -7.48
CA ILE A 18 -8.90 5.82 -7.05
C ILE A 18 -9.75 6.36 -8.20
N ASP A 19 -9.16 6.48 -9.39
CA ASP A 19 -9.85 6.97 -10.59
C ASP A 19 -11.03 6.05 -10.95
N SER A 20 -10.76 4.74 -11.08
CA SER A 20 -11.79 3.72 -11.31
C SER A 20 -12.91 3.78 -10.28
N PHE A 21 -12.58 3.96 -8.99
CA PHE A 21 -13.58 4.05 -7.93
C PHE A 21 -14.42 5.33 -8.02
N LEU A 22 -13.82 6.47 -8.39
CA LEU A 22 -14.55 7.72 -8.54
C LEU A 22 -15.55 7.67 -9.69
N GLU A 23 -15.20 6.98 -10.78
CA GLU A 23 -16.05 6.81 -11.96
C GLU A 23 -17.15 5.76 -11.75
N THR A 24 -16.78 4.55 -11.34
CA THR A 24 -17.67 3.38 -11.34
C THR A 24 -18.30 3.09 -9.98
N ARG A 25 -17.73 3.65 -8.91
CA ARG A 25 -18.04 3.29 -7.50
C ARG A 25 -17.76 1.83 -7.15
N ALA A 26 -17.01 1.11 -7.98
CA ALA A 26 -16.58 -0.26 -7.74
C ALA A 26 -15.11 -0.30 -7.27
N ASP A 27 -14.81 -1.19 -6.32
CA ASP A 27 -13.42 -1.52 -5.95
C ASP A 27 -12.85 -2.51 -6.96
N GLU A 28 -12.36 -2.00 -8.09
CA GLU A 28 -11.71 -2.82 -9.10
C GLU A 28 -10.28 -3.14 -8.68
N ARG A 29 -10.09 -4.40 -8.28
CA ARG A 29 -8.77 -4.90 -7.86
C ARG A 29 -8.00 -5.48 -9.01
N LEU A 30 -6.77 -4.99 -9.18
CA LEU A 30 -5.82 -5.56 -10.13
C LEU A 30 -5.50 -7.02 -9.80
N ALA A 31 -5.31 -7.81 -10.85
CA ALA A 31 -4.83 -9.18 -10.72
C ALA A 31 -3.41 -9.18 -10.15
N ARG A 32 -3.02 -10.24 -9.42
CA ARG A 32 -1.66 -10.33 -8.87
C ARG A 32 -0.59 -10.32 -9.97
N ALA A 33 -0.91 -10.91 -11.13
CA ALA A 33 -0.04 -10.92 -12.29
C ALA A 33 0.27 -9.49 -12.78
N GLU A 34 -0.76 -8.64 -12.89
CA GLU A 34 -0.59 -7.23 -13.26
C GLU A 34 0.25 -6.48 -12.23
N LEU A 35 0.02 -6.73 -10.93
CA LEU A 35 0.80 -6.12 -9.86
C LEU A 35 2.28 -6.51 -9.94
N ARG A 36 2.57 -7.80 -10.15
CA ARG A 36 3.94 -8.28 -10.39
C ARG A 36 4.56 -7.54 -11.58
N ASP A 37 3.86 -7.45 -12.69
CA ASP A 37 4.42 -6.87 -13.92
C ASP A 37 4.73 -5.38 -13.74
N ILE A 38 3.86 -4.64 -13.03
CA ILE A 38 4.12 -3.25 -12.65
C ILE A 38 5.35 -3.13 -11.74
N ILE A 39 5.50 -4.03 -10.76
CA ILE A 39 6.66 -4.04 -9.85
C ILE A 39 7.94 -4.26 -10.64
N LEU A 40 7.97 -5.26 -11.51
CA LEU A 40 9.16 -5.61 -12.29
C LEU A 40 9.55 -4.50 -13.27
N ALA A 41 8.57 -3.90 -13.96
CA ALA A 41 8.80 -2.76 -14.84
C ALA A 41 9.34 -1.54 -14.08
N HIS A 42 8.84 -1.30 -12.86
CA HIS A 42 9.34 -0.20 -12.03
C HIS A 42 10.79 -0.44 -11.58
N LEU A 43 11.15 -1.66 -11.18
CA LEU A 43 12.52 -1.98 -10.82
C LEU A 43 13.47 -1.84 -12.01
N ASP A 44 13.06 -2.31 -13.19
CA ASP A 44 13.84 -2.17 -14.42
C ASP A 44 14.08 -0.69 -14.76
N SER A 45 13.06 0.15 -14.61
CA SER A 45 13.18 1.60 -14.78
C SER A 45 14.15 2.24 -13.78
N LEU A 46 14.14 1.81 -12.51
CA LEU A 46 15.08 2.28 -11.49
C LEU A 46 16.52 1.88 -11.84
N TYR A 47 16.73 0.65 -12.30
CA TYR A 47 18.06 0.17 -12.69
C TYR A 47 18.58 0.90 -13.93
N GLY A 48 17.73 1.10 -14.95
CA GLY A 48 18.09 1.87 -16.13
C GLY A 48 18.45 3.33 -15.83
N PHE A 49 17.75 3.95 -14.87
CA PHE A 49 17.99 5.35 -14.51
C PHE A 49 19.22 5.56 -13.61
N TYR A 50 19.39 4.71 -12.58
CA TYR A 50 20.46 4.88 -11.58
C TYR A 50 21.72 4.06 -11.88
N GLY A 51 21.67 3.11 -12.82
CA GLY A 51 22.77 2.19 -13.09
C GLY A 51 22.94 1.10 -12.03
N GLU A 52 24.03 0.34 -12.12
CA GLU A 52 24.19 -0.92 -11.38
C GLU A 52 24.26 -0.73 -9.85
N GLU A 53 25.30 -0.06 -9.34
CA GLU A 53 25.50 0.07 -7.88
C GLU A 53 24.42 0.91 -7.19
N THR A 54 24.11 2.08 -7.76
CA THR A 54 23.12 2.98 -7.16
C THR A 54 21.71 2.40 -7.31
N GLY A 55 21.40 1.77 -8.45
CA GLY A 55 20.12 1.13 -8.70
C GLY A 55 19.78 0.07 -7.66
N VAL A 56 20.70 -0.83 -7.34
CA VAL A 56 20.50 -1.84 -6.28
C VAL A 56 20.15 -1.19 -4.94
N ARG A 57 20.85 -0.12 -4.56
CA ARG A 57 20.66 0.57 -3.28
C ARG A 57 19.32 1.28 -3.20
N ILE A 58 18.92 1.99 -4.26
CA ILE A 58 17.65 2.71 -4.34
C ILE A 58 16.48 1.71 -4.38
N ALA A 59 16.59 0.66 -5.18
CA ALA A 59 15.55 -0.36 -5.35
C ALA A 59 15.19 -1.07 -4.03
N ARG A 60 16.14 -1.28 -3.11
CA ARG A 60 15.89 -1.93 -1.81
C ARG A 60 14.74 -1.31 -1.02
N LYS A 61 14.59 0.02 -1.06
CA LYS A 61 13.49 0.72 -0.40
C LYS A 61 12.13 0.33 -1.01
N HIS A 62 12.05 0.33 -2.35
CA HIS A 62 10.85 -0.02 -3.09
C HIS A 62 10.48 -1.49 -2.91
N ILE A 63 11.48 -2.38 -3.00
CA ILE A 63 11.32 -3.81 -2.74
C ILE A 63 10.78 -4.05 -1.33
N GLY A 64 11.33 -3.36 -0.33
CA GLY A 64 10.82 -3.44 1.04
C GLY A 64 9.32 -3.15 1.12
N TRP A 65 8.87 -2.06 0.50
CA TRP A 65 7.45 -1.71 0.44
C TRP A 65 6.60 -2.74 -0.30
N TYR A 66 7.08 -3.27 -1.43
CA TYR A 66 6.33 -4.27 -2.19
C TYR A 66 6.19 -5.58 -1.43
N CYS A 67 7.25 -6.06 -0.78
CA CYS A 67 7.20 -7.26 0.04
C CYS A 67 6.17 -7.09 1.17
N GLU A 68 6.25 -6.00 1.94
CA GLU A 68 5.34 -5.71 3.06
C GLU A 68 3.86 -5.63 2.62
N ARG A 69 3.61 -5.24 1.38
CA ARG A 69 2.26 -4.98 0.88
C ARG A 69 1.63 -6.15 0.14
N CYS A 70 2.44 -6.97 -0.53
CA CYS A 70 1.96 -8.05 -1.39
C CYS A 70 2.10 -9.44 -0.75
N LEU A 71 3.16 -9.67 0.03
CA LEU A 71 3.49 -11.01 0.51
C LEU A 71 2.93 -11.26 1.92
N PRO A 72 2.39 -12.45 2.19
CA PRO A 72 1.87 -12.80 3.52
C PRO A 72 2.99 -12.93 4.57
N ASP A 73 4.15 -13.45 4.18
CA ASP A 73 5.36 -13.49 5.02
C ASP A 73 6.54 -12.84 4.27
N PRO A 74 6.76 -11.53 4.46
CA PRO A 74 7.75 -10.78 3.69
C PRO A 74 9.19 -10.96 4.20
N GLN A 75 9.41 -11.45 5.43
CA GLN A 75 10.71 -11.38 6.09
C GLN A 75 11.81 -12.21 5.39
N PRO A 76 11.57 -13.49 5.05
CA PRO A 76 12.56 -14.31 4.36
C PRO A 76 12.91 -13.74 2.99
N VAL A 77 11.90 -13.30 2.25
CA VAL A 77 12.05 -12.72 0.90
C VAL A 77 12.85 -11.43 0.97
N ARG A 78 12.55 -10.55 1.93
CA ARG A 78 13.29 -9.30 2.12
C ARG A 78 14.75 -9.57 2.46
N ALA A 79 15.03 -10.47 3.41
CA ALA A 79 16.40 -10.78 3.80
C ALA A 79 17.26 -11.19 2.60
N GLU A 80 16.73 -12.05 1.73
CA GLU A 80 17.39 -12.46 0.50
C GLU A 80 17.63 -11.26 -0.44
N LEU A 81 16.59 -10.48 -0.75
CA LEU A 81 16.65 -9.38 -1.73
C LEU A 81 17.48 -8.19 -1.26
N MET A 82 17.57 -7.94 0.05
CA MET A 82 18.43 -6.90 0.61
C MET A 82 19.92 -7.26 0.47
N SER A 83 20.25 -8.55 0.41
CA SER A 83 21.62 -9.05 0.29
C SER A 83 22.14 -9.12 -1.16
N ALA A 84 21.24 -8.95 -2.14
CA ALA A 84 21.61 -8.97 -3.56
C ALA A 84 22.65 -7.89 -3.89
N ARG A 85 23.68 -8.29 -4.63
CA ARG A 85 24.86 -7.47 -4.98
C ARG A 85 24.84 -6.92 -6.42
N SER A 86 23.86 -7.33 -7.23
CA SER A 86 23.67 -6.83 -8.60
C SER A 86 22.19 -6.63 -8.90
N THR A 87 21.89 -5.77 -9.87
CA THR A 87 20.53 -5.49 -10.36
C THR A 87 19.91 -6.77 -10.90
N ALA A 88 20.67 -7.56 -11.66
CA ALA A 88 20.23 -8.83 -12.22
C ALA A 88 19.83 -9.86 -11.15
N LEU A 89 20.65 -10.04 -10.10
CA LEU A 89 20.32 -10.95 -8.99
C LEU A 89 19.09 -10.48 -8.22
N GLN A 90 19.00 -9.17 -7.98
CA GLN A 90 17.87 -8.58 -7.27
C GLN A 90 16.56 -8.75 -8.08
N LEU A 91 16.59 -8.46 -9.38
CA LEU A 91 15.44 -8.60 -10.28
C LEU A 91 15.01 -10.06 -10.42
N ALA A 92 15.96 -10.99 -10.59
CA ALA A 92 15.67 -12.42 -10.68
C ALA A 92 15.04 -12.96 -9.38
N GLY A 93 15.54 -12.51 -8.23
CA GLY A 93 14.95 -12.82 -6.92
C GLY A 93 13.52 -12.31 -6.80
N VAL A 94 13.28 -11.04 -7.14
CA VAL A 94 11.93 -10.44 -7.10
C VAL A 94 11.00 -11.22 -8.03
N ARG A 95 11.41 -11.46 -9.28
CA ARG A 95 10.61 -12.21 -10.25
C ARG A 95 10.21 -13.58 -9.70
N ARG A 96 11.16 -14.36 -9.20
CA ARG A 96 10.90 -15.71 -8.65
C ARG A 96 9.87 -15.68 -7.51
N HIS A 97 10.04 -14.78 -6.54
CA HIS A 97 9.14 -14.69 -5.38
C HIS A 97 7.75 -14.19 -5.77
N PHE A 98 7.67 -13.22 -6.67
CA PHE A 98 6.38 -12.70 -7.11
C PHE A 98 5.65 -13.62 -8.10
N ASP A 99 6.37 -14.41 -8.91
CA ASP A 99 5.77 -15.47 -9.73
C ASP A 99 5.13 -16.55 -8.84
N ALA A 100 5.82 -16.97 -7.77
CA ALA A 100 5.26 -17.88 -6.78
C ALA A 100 4.03 -17.29 -6.06
N TRP A 101 4.03 -15.98 -5.80
CA TRP A 101 2.89 -15.28 -5.18
C TRP A 101 1.66 -15.16 -6.11
N VAL A 102 1.87 -15.03 -7.42
CA VAL A 102 0.80 -15.07 -8.42
C VAL A 102 0.17 -16.47 -8.45
N GLY A 103 0.99 -17.52 -8.39
CA GLY A 103 0.55 -18.91 -8.49
C GLY A 103 0.08 -19.30 -9.89
N PRO A 104 -0.29 -20.58 -10.11
CA PRO A 104 -0.64 -21.11 -11.43
C PRO A 104 -1.98 -20.57 -11.98
N ASP A 105 -2.88 -20.09 -11.12
CA ASP A 105 -4.23 -19.64 -11.51
C ASP A 105 -4.27 -18.20 -12.07
N GLY A 106 -3.13 -17.62 -12.44
CA GLY A 106 -3.03 -16.23 -12.92
C GLY A 106 -3.30 -15.17 -11.84
N GLY A 107 -3.46 -15.59 -10.58
CA GLY A 107 -3.65 -14.73 -9.43
C GLY A 107 -4.95 -13.92 -9.46
N LYS A 108 -6.07 -14.54 -9.06
CA LYS A 108 -7.29 -13.79 -8.69
C LYS A 108 -6.92 -12.63 -7.76
N ALA A 109 -7.68 -11.52 -7.88
CA ALA A 109 -7.52 -10.27 -7.15
C ALA A 109 -6.82 -10.48 -5.80
N ALA A 110 -5.68 -9.83 -5.60
CA ALA A 110 -4.87 -9.98 -4.40
C ALA A 110 -5.77 -9.92 -3.14
N PRO A 111 -5.55 -10.80 -2.13
CA PRO A 111 -6.30 -10.68 -0.89
C PRO A 111 -6.04 -9.26 -0.40
N GLY A 112 -7.12 -8.56 -0.08
CA GLY A 112 -7.01 -7.17 0.34
C GLY A 112 -6.05 -7.12 1.52
N ASN A 113 -5.05 -6.24 1.43
CA ASN A 113 -4.18 -5.99 2.57
C ASN A 113 -5.08 -5.69 3.79
N PRO A 114 -4.88 -6.35 4.95
CA PRO A 114 -5.60 -6.03 6.18
C PRO A 114 -5.35 -4.60 6.67
N ALA A 115 -4.46 -3.83 6.04
CA ALA A 115 -4.49 -2.37 6.03
C ALA A 115 -5.74 -1.82 5.30
N ARG A 116 -6.90 -2.29 5.75
CA ARG A 116 -8.19 -1.66 5.61
C ARG A 116 -7.99 -0.23 6.09
N ILE A 117 -7.93 0.72 5.16
CA ILE A 117 -8.43 2.05 5.51
C ILE A 117 -9.92 1.80 5.72
N GLU A 118 -10.29 1.39 6.94
CA GLU A 118 -11.67 1.57 7.39
C GLU A 118 -11.88 3.07 7.31
N CYS A 119 -12.49 3.50 6.21
CA CYS A 119 -13.16 4.77 6.17
C CYS A 119 -14.26 4.65 7.23
N ARG A 120 -13.92 4.96 8.49
CA ARG A 120 -14.85 4.97 9.60
C ARG A 120 -15.94 5.93 9.15
N ALA A 121 -17.10 5.40 8.80
CA ALA A 121 -18.28 6.18 8.46
C ALA A 121 -18.56 7.10 9.66
N GLY A 122 -18.06 8.32 9.57
CA GLY A 122 -17.95 9.26 10.67
C GLY A 122 -17.83 10.71 10.23
N ILE A 123 -18.07 10.98 8.94
CA ILE A 123 -18.46 12.33 8.50
C ILE A 123 -20.00 12.35 8.55
N ALA A 124 -20.54 12.28 9.77
CA ALA A 124 -21.91 12.70 10.00
C ALA A 124 -21.95 14.22 9.78
N ARG A 125 -22.88 14.66 8.94
CA ARG A 125 -23.18 16.08 8.73
C ARG A 125 -23.44 16.72 10.11
N GLN A 126 -22.64 17.71 10.48
CA GLN A 126 -23.03 18.62 11.55
C GLN A 126 -24.10 19.53 10.96
N ASP A 127 -25.36 19.15 11.15
CA ASP A 127 -26.48 20.05 10.96
C ASP A 127 -26.37 21.15 12.01
N ALA A 128 -26.07 22.36 11.54
CA ALA A 128 -26.14 23.58 12.33
C ALA A 128 -27.59 23.79 12.81
N ARG A 129 -27.84 23.54 14.10
CA ARG A 129 -28.98 24.11 14.83
C ARG A 129 -28.52 24.62 16.19
N SER A 130 -28.22 25.91 16.20
CA SER A 130 -28.73 26.90 17.15
C SER A 130 -29.07 26.46 18.58
N GLY A 131 -28.31 27.01 19.53
CA GLY A 131 -28.89 27.72 20.68
C GLY A 131 -28.98 26.95 22.01
N GLY A 132 -28.41 27.54 23.07
CA GLY A 132 -28.79 27.24 24.45
C GLY A 132 -27.62 27.10 25.42
N PHE A 133 -26.98 28.21 25.79
CA PHE A 133 -26.11 28.27 26.96
C PHE A 133 -26.95 28.60 28.20
N ALA A 134 -27.09 27.64 29.12
CA ALA A 134 -27.51 27.78 30.51
C ALA A 134 -26.95 26.52 31.20
N GLY A 135 -26.18 26.54 32.28
CA GLY A 135 -26.14 27.43 33.43
C GLY A 135 -26.34 26.52 34.66
N HIS A 136 -25.31 26.43 35.52
CA HIS A 136 -25.30 25.90 36.90
C HIS A 136 -25.85 24.47 37.16
N ASP A 137 -25.08 23.61 37.85
CA ASP A 137 -25.16 23.57 39.31
C ASP A 137 -24.12 22.65 39.97
N THR A 138 -23.76 23.03 41.19
CA THR A 138 -22.76 22.39 42.05
C THR A 138 -23.47 21.36 42.93
N GLY A 139 -23.03 20.10 42.97
CA GLY A 139 -23.72 19.05 43.74
C GLY A 139 -22.78 17.98 44.26
N ALA A 140 -22.53 18.04 45.57
CA ALA A 140 -21.68 17.16 46.37
C ALA A 140 -22.01 15.67 46.28
N VAL A 141 -20.97 14.82 46.37
CA VAL A 141 -21.09 13.45 46.91
C VAL A 141 -19.95 13.20 47.88
N ARG A 142 -20.33 12.87 49.11
CA ARG A 142 -19.50 12.55 50.28
C ARG A 142 -18.73 11.24 50.09
N ALA A 143 -17.48 11.22 50.54
CA ALA A 143 -16.75 10.00 50.88
C ALA A 143 -17.11 9.56 52.31
N ALA A 144 -17.22 8.25 52.50
CA ALA A 144 -17.20 7.59 53.81
C ALA A 144 -15.75 7.29 54.22
#